data_AF-A0A920TM00-F1
#
_entry.id   AF-A0A920TM00-F1
#
_cell.length_a   1.000
_cell.length_b   1.000
_cell.length_c   1.000
_cell.angle_alpha   90.00
_cell.angle_beta   90.00
_cell.angle_gamma   90.00
#
_symmetry.space_group_name_H-M   'P 1'
#
loop_
_entity.id
_entity.type
_entity.pdbx_description
1 polymer ?
#
loop_
_entity_poly.entity_id
_entity_poly.type
_entity_poly.pdbx_seq_one_letter_code
_entity_poly.pdbx_strand_id
1 'polypeptide(L)'
;MALDTSRYILFYPSVDPKIEGFYNYTTKDIPEIDAEVIHTWEFGWKGRLNKKMFGTLDIFKNHFSNFISRPTFISPIVVNNYILESDWDNDGIVNDVVDIADHNLFADQEDYDRSFDLWRDNIVGVTAMDTIKGSAPPIVVGYLNYGVVDVKGLDASITYFINRSLSFDLHYSYLNISDFLNPITNSKDPSMHPKIRVALKFNMNQVINPTPFH
;
A
#
# COMPACT_ATOMS: atom_id res chain seq x y z
N MET A 1 -13.61 6.50 29.06
CA MET A 1 -14.90 7.17 28.83
C MET A 1 -15.39 6.71 27.47
N ALA A 2 -16.63 6.22 27.35
CA ALA A 2 -17.16 5.81 26.07
C ALA A 2 -17.30 7.03 25.15
N LEU A 3 -16.92 6.90 23.88
CA LEU A 3 -17.14 7.92 22.86
C LEU A 3 -18.64 8.08 22.62
N ASP A 4 -19.13 9.32 22.60
CA ASP A 4 -20.52 9.60 22.23
C ASP A 4 -20.64 9.62 20.70
N THR A 5 -20.99 8.46 20.13
CA THR A 5 -21.08 8.26 18.69
C THR A 5 -22.22 9.04 18.03
N SER A 6 -23.12 9.64 18.80
CA SER A 6 -24.16 10.55 18.26
C SER A 6 -23.62 11.92 17.85
N ARG A 7 -22.38 12.25 18.26
CA ARG A 7 -21.74 13.55 18.01
C ARG A 7 -20.32 13.44 17.50
N TYR A 8 -19.64 12.32 17.75
CA TYR A 8 -18.22 12.18 17.50
C TYR A 8 -17.89 10.85 16.84
N ILE A 9 -16.95 10.90 15.91
CA ILE A 9 -16.38 9.74 15.23
C ILE A 9 -14.86 9.78 15.36
N LEU A 10 -14.22 8.67 14.99
CA LEU A 10 -12.79 8.46 15.03
C LEU A 10 -12.23 8.58 13.62
N PHE A 11 -11.21 9.42 13.46
CA PHE A 11 -10.47 9.58 12.23
C PHE A 11 -9.04 9.08 12.41
N TYR A 12 -8.64 8.14 11.56
CA TYR A 12 -7.28 7.62 11.44
C TYR A 12 -6.63 8.27 10.22
N PRO A 13 -5.83 9.34 10.38
CA PRO A 13 -5.10 9.90 9.27
C PRO A 13 -4.14 8.86 8.69
N SER A 14 -3.82 8.99 7.42
CA SER A 14 -2.83 8.15 6.77
C SER A 14 -1.43 8.76 6.87
N VAL A 15 -0.39 7.92 6.93
CA VAL A 15 0.99 8.36 6.67
C VAL A 15 1.36 8.32 5.18
N ASP A 16 0.56 7.63 4.37
CA ASP A 16 0.71 7.54 2.93
C ASP A 16 0.01 8.75 2.28
N PRO A 17 0.71 9.62 1.56
CA PRO A 17 0.12 10.82 0.96
C PRO A 17 -0.92 10.54 -0.13
N LYS A 18 -1.08 9.30 -0.58
CA LYS A 18 -2.12 8.92 -1.55
C LYS A 18 -3.45 8.55 -0.93
N ILE A 19 -3.48 8.37 0.38
CA ILE A 19 -4.68 7.98 1.13
C ILE A 19 -4.86 9.08 2.16
N GLU A 20 -6.05 9.65 2.31
CA GLU A 20 -6.23 10.76 3.26
C GLU A 20 -6.38 10.24 4.69
N GLY A 21 -7.14 9.17 4.85
CA GLY A 21 -7.34 8.49 6.12
C GLY A 21 -8.58 7.60 6.08
N PHE A 22 -9.01 7.16 7.25
CA PHE A 22 -10.18 6.29 7.41
C PHE A 22 -10.98 6.67 8.65
N TYR A 23 -12.29 6.43 8.60
CA TYR A 23 -13.18 6.65 9.73
C TYR A 23 -13.51 5.36 10.47
N ASN A 24 -13.80 5.49 11.76
CA ASN A 24 -14.35 4.44 12.60
C ASN A 24 -15.23 5.10 13.69
N TYR A 25 -15.98 4.30 14.43
CA TYR A 25 -16.78 4.75 15.57
C TYR A 25 -16.43 4.03 16.87
N THR A 26 -15.60 2.98 16.78
CA THR A 26 -15.07 2.25 17.94
C THR A 26 -13.54 2.15 17.92
N THR A 27 -12.96 2.04 19.11
CA THR A 27 -11.54 1.71 19.27
C THR A 27 -11.39 0.20 19.45
N LYS A 28 -10.35 -0.37 18.86
CA LYS A 28 -9.99 -1.77 19.03
C LYS A 28 -8.62 -1.84 19.70
N ASP A 29 -8.51 -2.67 20.73
CA ASP A 29 -7.21 -2.97 21.32
C ASP A 29 -6.38 -3.77 20.31
N ILE A 30 -5.15 -3.31 20.11
CA ILE A 30 -4.24 -3.89 19.13
C ILE A 30 -3.34 -4.89 19.86
N PRO A 31 -3.25 -6.14 19.38
CA PRO A 31 -2.34 -7.12 19.95
C PRO A 31 -0.88 -6.71 19.76
N GLU A 32 0.01 -7.35 20.51
CA GLU A 32 1.46 -7.20 20.33
C GLU A 32 1.88 -7.62 18.91
N ILE A 33 2.96 -7.02 18.41
CA ILE A 33 3.51 -7.34 17.10
C ILE A 33 4.13 -8.73 17.13
N ASP A 34 3.66 -9.58 16.22
CA ASP A 34 4.20 -10.90 16.01
C ASP A 34 5.16 -10.92 14.80
N ALA A 35 6.01 -11.94 14.74
CA ALA A 35 6.99 -12.09 13.69
C ALA A 35 6.34 -12.38 12.33
N GLU A 36 6.76 -11.65 11.29
CA GLU A 36 6.41 -11.96 9.91
C GLU A 36 7.14 -13.24 9.45
N VAL A 37 6.39 -14.20 8.91
CA VAL A 37 6.91 -15.45 8.36
C VAL A 37 6.60 -15.53 6.88
N ILE A 38 7.60 -15.83 6.06
CA ILE A 38 7.46 -15.87 4.59
C ILE A 38 7.75 -17.28 4.09
N HIS A 39 6.81 -17.84 3.34
CA HIS A 39 7.00 -19.08 2.60
C HIS A 39 7.14 -18.77 1.11
N THR A 40 8.32 -19.01 0.55
CA THR A 40 8.65 -18.70 -0.84
C THR A 40 8.78 -19.97 -1.67
N TRP A 41 8.12 -19.97 -2.82
CA TRP A 41 8.34 -20.89 -3.91
C TRP A 41 8.88 -20.12 -5.11
N GLU A 42 10.02 -20.55 -5.65
CA GLU A 42 10.61 -19.97 -6.83
C GLU A 42 11.04 -21.07 -7.79
N PHE A 43 10.78 -20.84 -9.08
CA PHE A 43 11.25 -21.68 -10.16
C PHE A 43 11.94 -20.82 -11.20
N GLY A 44 13.23 -21.11 -11.43
CA GLY A 44 14.08 -20.38 -12.36
C GLY A 44 14.59 -21.25 -13.50
N TRP A 45 14.61 -20.67 -14.69
CA TRP A 45 15.27 -21.21 -15.87
C TRP A 45 16.26 -20.20 -16.45
N LYS A 46 17.43 -20.69 -16.84
CA LYS A 46 18.47 -19.89 -17.49
C LYS A 46 19.15 -20.70 -18.58
N GLY A 47 19.24 -20.14 -19.77
CA GLY A 47 19.88 -20.87 -20.85
C GLY A 47 19.98 -20.13 -22.18
N ARG A 48 20.68 -20.76 -23.12
CA ARG A 48 20.70 -20.34 -24.52
C ARG A 48 19.40 -20.79 -25.19
N LEU A 49 18.68 -19.84 -25.74
CA LEU A 49 17.50 -20.11 -26.59
C LEU A 49 17.94 -20.50 -28.00
N ASN A 50 19.03 -19.90 -28.50
CA ASN A 50 19.70 -20.28 -29.75
C ASN A 50 21.16 -19.77 -29.79
N LYS A 51 21.81 -19.81 -30.96
CA LYS A 51 23.21 -19.37 -31.12
C LYS A 51 23.42 -17.89 -30.78
N LYS A 52 22.40 -17.04 -30.97
CA LYS A 52 22.42 -15.58 -30.78
C LYS A 52 21.56 -15.10 -29.62
N MET A 53 20.90 -15.99 -28.88
CA MET A 53 19.96 -15.62 -27.82
C MET A 53 20.24 -16.36 -26.53
N PHE A 54 20.23 -15.60 -25.46
CA PHE A 54 20.28 -16.07 -24.09
C PHE A 54 19.09 -15.51 -23.33
N GLY A 55 18.51 -16.29 -22.42
CA GLY A 55 17.40 -15.79 -21.62
C GLY A 55 17.36 -16.38 -20.23
N THR A 56 16.59 -15.70 -19.39
CA THR A 56 16.20 -16.17 -18.06
C THR A 56 14.68 -16.04 -17.91
N LEU A 57 14.10 -16.91 -17.09
CA LEU A 57 12.72 -16.84 -16.67
C LEU A 57 12.65 -17.34 -15.24
N ASP A 58 12.21 -16.48 -14.33
CA ASP A 58 12.02 -16.77 -12.92
C ASP A 58 10.56 -16.50 -12.57
N ILE A 59 9.90 -17.47 -11.94
CA ILE A 59 8.52 -17.37 -11.48
C ILE A 59 8.52 -17.62 -9.99
N PHE A 60 7.89 -16.74 -9.22
CA PHE A 60 7.88 -16.84 -7.76
C PHE A 60 6.49 -16.60 -7.17
N LYS A 61 6.25 -17.25 -6.04
CA LYS A 61 5.11 -17.04 -5.15
C LYS A 61 5.63 -16.96 -3.72
N ASN A 62 5.33 -15.86 -3.04
CA ASN A 62 5.59 -15.65 -1.62
C ASN A 62 4.25 -15.64 -0.88
N HIS A 63 4.16 -16.41 0.19
CA HIS A 63 3.03 -16.44 1.10
C HIS A 63 3.49 -15.92 2.46
N PHE A 64 3.00 -14.73 2.81
CA PHE A 64 3.30 -14.08 4.08
C PHE A 64 2.26 -14.49 5.12
N SER A 65 2.73 -14.97 6.26
CA SER A 65 1.94 -15.16 7.47
C SER A 65 2.35 -14.07 8.45
N ASN A 66 1.39 -13.24 8.90
CA ASN A 66 1.61 -12.06 9.74
C ASN A 66 2.41 -10.92 9.08
N PHE A 67 2.05 -10.56 7.84
CA PHE A 67 2.63 -9.41 7.14
C PHE A 67 2.59 -8.14 8.00
N ILE A 68 3.73 -7.50 8.20
CA ILE A 68 3.86 -6.26 8.97
C ILE A 68 3.63 -5.07 8.04
N SER A 69 2.69 -4.21 8.42
CA SER A 69 2.28 -3.04 7.63
C SER A 69 3.40 -2.01 7.50
N ARG A 70 3.17 -0.99 6.67
CA ARG A 70 3.89 0.28 6.82
C ARG A 70 3.47 0.95 8.15
N PRO A 71 4.23 1.93 8.67
CA PRO A 71 3.79 2.71 9.82
C PRO A 71 2.37 3.24 9.58
N THR A 72 1.51 3.22 10.57
CA THR A 72 0.13 3.72 10.49
C THR A 72 -0.28 4.36 11.80
N PHE A 73 -1.26 5.24 11.76
CA PHE A 73 -1.79 5.85 12.97
C PHE A 73 -2.54 4.80 13.78
N ILE A 74 -2.07 4.57 15.00
CA ILE A 74 -2.68 3.63 15.95
C ILE A 74 -3.70 4.36 16.81
N SER A 75 -3.40 5.61 17.19
CA SER A 75 -4.30 6.45 17.96
C SER A 75 -5.18 7.29 17.04
N PRO A 76 -6.52 7.13 17.08
CA PRO A 76 -7.38 7.97 16.27
C PRO A 76 -7.55 9.37 16.86
N ILE A 77 -7.89 10.29 15.98
CA ILE A 77 -8.33 11.65 16.27
C ILE A 77 -9.85 11.63 16.43
N VAL A 78 -10.36 12.24 17.49
CA VAL A 78 -11.80 12.44 17.68
C VAL A 78 -12.22 13.67 16.91
N VAL A 79 -13.18 13.51 16.01
CA VAL A 79 -13.75 14.58 15.19
C VAL A 79 -15.27 14.59 15.31
N ASN A 80 -15.90 15.72 14.98
CA ASN A 80 -17.36 15.81 14.95
C ASN A 80 -17.94 14.95 13.80
N ASN A 81 -18.99 14.17 14.05
CA ASN A 81 -19.60 13.30 13.02
C ASN A 81 -20.19 14.09 11.84
N TYR A 82 -20.56 15.35 12.07
CA TYR A 82 -21.04 16.29 11.04
C TYR A 82 -20.13 16.38 9.81
N ILE A 83 -18.83 16.12 9.92
CA ILE A 83 -17.95 16.18 8.74
C ILE A 83 -18.21 15.05 7.74
N LEU A 84 -18.69 13.90 8.21
CA LEU A 84 -18.90 12.68 7.43
C LEU A 84 -20.38 12.46 7.11
N GLU A 85 -21.25 12.72 8.07
CA GLU A 85 -22.69 12.40 8.01
C GLU A 85 -23.53 13.61 7.59
N SER A 86 -22.93 14.54 6.83
CA SER A 86 -23.63 15.69 6.24
C SER A 86 -23.68 15.59 4.74
N ASP A 87 -24.82 16.01 4.21
CA ASP A 87 -25.09 16.21 2.79
C ASP A 87 -24.40 17.51 2.32
N TRP A 88 -23.22 17.41 1.72
CA TRP A 88 -22.45 18.60 1.32
C TRP A 88 -22.83 19.12 -0.07
N ASP A 89 -23.34 18.25 -0.95
CA ASP A 89 -23.74 18.60 -2.31
C ASP A 89 -25.25 18.88 -2.46
N ASN A 90 -26.04 18.59 -1.42
CA ASN A 90 -27.49 18.73 -1.32
C ASN A 90 -28.29 17.77 -2.21
N ASP A 91 -27.79 16.55 -2.44
CA ASP A 91 -28.48 15.50 -3.20
C ASP A 91 -29.45 14.65 -2.34
N GLY A 92 -29.40 14.82 -1.02
CA GLY A 92 -30.24 14.12 -0.03
C GLY A 92 -29.69 12.77 0.44
N ILE A 93 -28.46 12.40 0.04
CA ILE A 93 -27.75 11.20 0.46
C ILE A 93 -26.74 11.60 1.54
N VAL A 94 -26.61 10.77 2.59
CA VAL A 94 -25.62 10.98 3.65
C VAL A 94 -24.91 9.68 3.95
N ASN A 95 -23.63 9.80 4.28
CA ASN A 95 -22.87 8.66 4.77
C ASN A 95 -23.21 8.34 6.22
N ASP A 96 -23.00 7.07 6.59
CA ASP A 96 -23.12 6.59 7.96
C ASP A 96 -21.79 5.93 8.36
N VAL A 97 -21.27 6.30 9.53
CA VAL A 97 -19.96 5.81 9.98
C VAL A 97 -19.95 4.30 10.23
N VAL A 98 -21.09 3.71 10.61
CA VAL A 98 -21.21 2.27 10.87
C VAL A 98 -21.16 1.50 9.56
N ASP A 99 -21.87 1.94 8.53
CA ASP A 99 -21.84 1.33 7.20
C ASP A 99 -20.44 1.38 6.57
N ILE A 100 -19.71 2.49 6.75
CA ILE A 100 -18.34 2.62 6.29
C ILE A 100 -17.40 1.70 7.09
N ALA A 101 -17.43 1.76 8.42
CA ALA A 101 -16.48 1.05 9.26
C ALA A 101 -16.68 -0.47 9.27
N ASP A 102 -17.93 -0.93 9.31
CA ASP A 102 -18.24 -2.35 9.44
C ASP A 102 -18.42 -3.04 8.08
N HIS A 103 -18.93 -2.33 7.08
CA HIS A 103 -19.28 -2.92 5.78
C HIS A 103 -18.49 -2.35 4.59
N ASN A 104 -17.68 -1.30 4.78
CA ASN A 104 -16.98 -0.58 3.70
C ASN A 104 -17.97 -0.16 2.58
N LEU A 105 -19.15 0.31 2.99
CA LEU A 105 -20.21 0.83 2.12
C LEU A 105 -20.22 2.35 2.22
N PHE A 106 -20.04 3.01 1.09
CA PHE A 106 -20.09 4.48 0.96
C PHE A 106 -21.41 4.82 0.26
N ALA A 107 -22.30 5.51 0.96
CA ALA A 107 -23.60 5.89 0.42
C ALA A 107 -23.45 7.01 -0.61
N ASP A 108 -22.57 7.98 -0.30
CA ASP A 108 -22.11 8.99 -1.24
C ASP A 108 -20.58 9.16 -1.16
N GLN A 109 -19.92 8.94 -2.29
CA GLN A 109 -18.46 9.07 -2.39
C GLN A 109 -18.02 10.53 -2.44
N GLU A 110 -18.84 11.44 -2.98
CA GLU A 110 -18.46 12.84 -3.18
C GLU A 110 -18.37 13.55 -1.81
N ASP A 111 -19.36 13.35 -0.95
CA ASP A 111 -19.33 13.83 0.44
C ASP A 111 -18.27 13.14 1.30
N TYR A 112 -18.04 11.84 1.08
CA TYR A 112 -16.99 11.10 1.77
C TYR A 112 -15.61 11.70 1.47
N ASP A 113 -15.31 11.94 0.20
CA ASP A 113 -14.04 12.54 -0.21
C ASP A 113 -13.92 13.98 0.33
N ARG A 114 -15.04 14.73 0.34
CA ARG A 114 -15.08 16.10 0.89
C ARG A 114 -14.79 16.15 2.39
N SER A 115 -15.20 15.13 3.15
CA SER A 115 -14.99 15.07 4.60
C SER A 115 -13.50 15.20 4.98
N PHE A 116 -12.58 14.73 4.12
CA PHE A 116 -11.14 14.79 4.38
C PHE A 116 -10.55 16.20 4.30
N ASP A 117 -11.23 17.14 3.65
CA ASP A 117 -10.81 18.54 3.69
C ASP A 117 -11.16 19.21 5.04
N LEU A 118 -12.16 18.67 5.75
CA LEU A 118 -12.84 19.33 6.87
C LEU A 118 -12.39 18.84 8.24
N TRP A 119 -11.74 17.68 8.35
CA TRP A 119 -11.42 17.07 9.65
C TRP A 119 -10.51 17.95 10.53
N ARG A 120 -9.61 18.74 9.91
CA ARG A 120 -8.62 19.57 10.64
C ARG A 120 -9.26 20.65 11.49
N ASP A 121 -10.37 21.24 11.01
CA ASP A 121 -11.08 22.32 11.73
C ASP A 121 -12.09 21.76 12.74
N ASN A 122 -12.33 20.45 12.73
CA ASN A 122 -13.34 19.76 13.52
C ASN A 122 -12.74 18.78 14.53
N ILE A 123 -11.46 18.94 14.87
CA ILE A 123 -10.77 18.13 15.88
C ILE A 123 -11.30 18.47 17.28
N VAL A 124 -11.79 17.45 17.98
CA VAL A 124 -12.31 17.55 19.35
C VAL A 124 -11.30 17.00 20.35
N GLY A 125 -10.47 16.03 19.93
CA GLY A 125 -9.43 15.46 20.76
C GLY A 125 -8.72 14.29 20.10
N VAL A 126 -8.00 13.51 20.89
CA VAL A 126 -7.39 12.24 20.47
C VAL A 126 -7.71 11.18 21.52
N THR A 127 -8.00 9.96 21.12
CA THR A 127 -8.16 8.85 22.07
C THR A 127 -6.83 8.11 22.18
N ALA A 128 -5.95 8.56 23.07
CA ALA A 128 -4.67 7.91 23.29
C ALA A 128 -4.40 7.79 24.79
N MET A 129 -4.46 6.54 25.29
CA MET A 129 -4.09 6.14 26.66
C MET A 129 -4.85 6.85 27.79
N ASP A 130 -4.72 6.30 28.99
CA ASP A 130 -5.27 6.87 30.21
C ASP A 130 -4.75 8.30 30.39
N THR A 131 -5.64 9.29 30.23
CA THR A 131 -5.24 10.70 30.13
C THR A 131 -5.10 11.29 31.53
N ILE A 132 -3.90 11.71 31.87
CA ILE A 132 -3.70 12.61 33.02
C ILE A 132 -4.31 13.96 32.65
N LYS A 133 -5.29 14.43 33.44
CA LYS A 133 -5.92 15.75 33.25
C LYS A 133 -4.85 16.83 33.08
N GLY A 134 -4.91 17.56 31.97
CA GLY A 134 -4.04 18.72 31.69
C GLY A 134 -2.84 18.44 30.77
N SER A 135 -2.65 17.20 30.29
CA SER A 135 -1.64 16.88 29.28
C SER A 135 -2.27 16.61 27.93
N ALA A 136 -1.66 17.12 26.85
CA ALA A 136 -2.03 16.73 25.49
C ALA A 136 -1.68 15.23 25.33
N PRO A 137 -2.63 14.37 24.93
CA PRO A 137 -2.33 12.95 24.74
C PRO A 137 -1.42 12.78 23.53
N PRO A 138 -0.41 11.90 23.58
CA PRO A 138 0.49 11.69 22.45
C PRO A 138 -0.25 10.98 21.31
N ILE A 139 0.06 11.36 20.07
CA ILE A 139 -0.37 10.60 18.89
C ILE A 139 0.65 9.49 18.64
N VAL A 140 0.19 8.25 18.59
CA VAL A 140 1.06 7.08 18.37
C VAL A 140 0.94 6.60 16.93
N VAL A 141 2.09 6.45 16.28
CA VAL A 141 2.25 5.82 14.97
C VAL A 141 3.06 4.55 15.16
N GLY A 142 2.63 3.43 14.57
CA GLY A 142 3.31 2.16 14.71
C GLY A 142 3.00 1.18 13.59
N TYR A 143 3.50 -0.03 13.74
CA TYR A 143 3.31 -1.13 12.79
C TYR A 143 2.14 -2.00 13.22
N LEU A 144 1.52 -2.74 12.29
CA LEU A 144 0.45 -3.70 12.56
C LEU A 144 0.68 -4.98 11.77
N ASN A 145 0.31 -6.13 12.33
CA ASN A 145 0.23 -7.36 11.54
C ASN A 145 -1.11 -7.37 10.77
N TYR A 146 -1.05 -7.28 9.44
CA TYR A 146 -2.20 -7.33 8.53
C TYR A 146 -2.64 -8.75 8.18
N GLY A 147 -1.94 -9.77 8.69
CA GLY A 147 -2.28 -11.17 8.49
C GLY A 147 -1.67 -11.76 7.21
N VAL A 148 -2.49 -12.37 6.36
CA VAL A 148 -2.01 -13.18 5.23
C VAL A 148 -1.98 -12.38 3.94
N VAL A 149 -0.83 -12.35 3.28
CA VAL A 149 -0.64 -11.69 1.97
C VAL A 149 0.05 -12.65 1.01
N ASP A 150 -0.48 -12.79 -0.21
CA ASP A 150 0.14 -13.55 -1.29
C ASP A 150 0.74 -12.58 -2.33
N VAL A 151 2.05 -12.73 -2.58
CA VAL A 151 2.75 -12.01 -3.65
C VAL A 151 3.17 -13.02 -4.71
N LYS A 152 2.86 -12.75 -5.98
CA LYS A 152 3.25 -13.56 -7.13
C LYS A 152 3.95 -12.69 -8.15
N GLY A 153 4.96 -13.24 -8.81
CA GLY A 153 5.63 -12.49 -9.85
C GLY A 153 6.32 -13.38 -10.88
N LEU A 154 6.72 -12.71 -11.95
CA LEU A 154 7.45 -13.27 -13.06
C LEU A 154 8.54 -12.27 -13.44
N ASP A 155 9.78 -12.75 -13.55
CA ASP A 155 10.89 -11.99 -14.09
C ASP A 155 11.44 -12.73 -15.31
N ALA A 156 11.62 -12.03 -16.41
CA ALA A 156 12.14 -12.60 -17.64
C ALA A 156 13.16 -11.65 -18.25
N SER A 157 14.27 -12.20 -18.72
CA SER A 157 15.26 -11.45 -19.48
C SER A 157 15.64 -12.17 -20.77
N ILE A 158 15.89 -11.39 -21.81
CA ILE A 158 16.36 -11.88 -23.11
C ILE A 158 17.48 -10.98 -23.58
N THR A 159 18.63 -11.59 -23.84
CA THR A 159 19.76 -10.97 -24.53
C THR A 159 19.83 -11.51 -25.95
N TYR A 160 19.79 -10.62 -26.94
CA TYR A 160 19.97 -10.91 -28.36
C TYR A 160 21.28 -10.31 -28.88
N PHE A 161 22.16 -11.17 -29.39
CA PHE A 161 23.41 -10.78 -30.05
C PHE A 161 23.16 -10.57 -31.54
N ILE A 162 23.01 -9.31 -31.96
CA ILE A 162 22.85 -8.97 -33.39
C ILE A 162 24.14 -9.37 -34.12
N ASN A 163 25.27 -8.82 -33.66
CA ASN A 163 26.63 -9.03 -34.16
C ASN A 163 27.62 -9.15 -32.97
N ARG A 164 28.90 -9.46 -33.22
CA ARG A 164 29.95 -9.53 -32.16
C ARG A 164 30.14 -8.20 -31.41
N SER A 165 29.77 -7.09 -32.03
CA SER A 165 29.90 -5.73 -31.50
C SER A 165 28.57 -5.11 -31.07
N LEU A 166 27.43 -5.77 -31.28
CA LEU A 166 26.11 -5.19 -31.02
C LEU A 166 25.21 -6.21 -30.34
N SER A 167 24.79 -5.90 -29.11
CA SER A 167 23.82 -6.69 -28.35
C SER A 167 22.63 -5.84 -27.91
N PHE A 168 21.52 -6.51 -27.71
CA PHE A 168 20.26 -5.98 -27.24
C PHE A 168 19.83 -6.78 -26.01
N ASP A 169 19.45 -6.11 -24.94
CA ASP A 169 18.94 -6.73 -23.72
C ASP A 169 17.53 -6.20 -23.44
N LEU A 170 16.60 -7.11 -23.21
CA LEU A 170 15.23 -6.85 -22.81
C LEU A 170 14.99 -7.51 -21.46
N HIS A 171 14.50 -6.73 -20.49
CA HIS A 171 14.05 -7.21 -19.20
C HIS A 171 12.55 -6.92 -19.04
N TYR A 172 11.80 -7.91 -18.58
CA TYR A 172 10.37 -7.83 -18.32
C TYR A 172 10.09 -8.39 -16.93
N SER A 173 9.40 -7.62 -16.09
CA SER A 173 9.04 -8.03 -14.73
C SER A 173 7.55 -7.74 -14.51
N TYR A 174 6.83 -8.73 -13.99
CA TYR A 174 5.42 -8.65 -13.62
C TYR A 174 5.25 -8.99 -12.16
N LEU A 175 4.45 -8.21 -11.44
CA LEU A 175 4.17 -8.39 -10.01
C LEU A 175 2.66 -8.27 -9.76
N ASN A 176 2.12 -9.23 -9.01
CA ASN A 176 0.76 -9.22 -8.53
C ASN A 176 0.73 -9.51 -7.03
N ILE A 177 -0.04 -8.72 -6.29
CA ILE A 177 -0.17 -8.81 -4.82
C ILE A 177 -1.65 -8.96 -4.54
N SER A 178 -2.04 -9.90 -3.67
CA SER A 178 -3.42 -10.03 -3.23
C SER A 178 -3.86 -8.78 -2.46
N ASP A 179 -5.13 -8.41 -2.56
CA ASP A 179 -5.70 -7.37 -1.70
C ASP A 179 -5.55 -7.77 -0.23
N PHE A 180 -5.28 -6.79 0.63
CA PHE A 180 -5.23 -6.95 2.08
C PHE A 180 -5.98 -5.81 2.74
N LEU A 181 -6.61 -6.12 3.88
CA LEU A 181 -7.42 -5.17 4.65
C LEU A 181 -6.65 -4.73 5.89
N ASN A 182 -6.73 -3.44 6.21
CA ASN A 182 -6.23 -2.92 7.46
C ASN A 182 -7.10 -3.45 8.62
N PRO A 183 -6.54 -4.12 9.64
CA PRO A 183 -7.32 -4.72 10.73
C PRO A 183 -8.02 -3.68 11.62
N ILE A 184 -7.57 -2.42 11.63
CA ILE A 184 -8.18 -1.34 12.41
C ILE A 184 -9.37 -0.73 11.66
N THR A 185 -9.17 -0.42 10.38
CA THR A 185 -10.09 0.42 9.60
C THR A 185 -10.91 -0.36 8.59
N ASN A 186 -10.64 -1.65 8.43
CA ASN A 186 -11.28 -2.55 7.45
C ASN A 186 -11.18 -2.07 5.98
N SER A 187 -10.29 -1.12 5.73
CA SER A 187 -10.09 -0.53 4.41
C SER A 187 -9.00 -1.26 3.64
N LYS A 188 -9.14 -1.29 2.32
CA LYS A 188 -8.09 -1.82 1.44
C LYS A 188 -6.90 -0.86 1.44
N ASP A 189 -5.72 -1.36 1.79
CA ASP A 189 -4.49 -0.60 1.59
C ASP A 189 -4.05 -0.77 0.12
N PRO A 190 -3.97 0.31 -0.66
CA PRO A 190 -3.64 0.25 -2.08
C PRO A 190 -2.22 -0.27 -2.29
N SER A 191 -2.12 -1.37 -3.04
CA SER A 191 -0.82 -1.87 -3.50
C SER A 191 -0.15 -0.86 -4.42
N MET A 192 0.82 -0.12 -3.90
CA MET A 192 1.58 0.92 -4.62
C MET A 192 2.62 0.37 -5.62
N HIS A 193 2.67 -0.94 -5.85
CA HIS A 193 3.74 -1.54 -6.64
C HIS A 193 3.38 -1.56 -8.14
N PRO A 194 4.30 -1.14 -9.05
CA PRO A 194 4.03 -1.20 -10.47
C PRO A 194 3.84 -2.65 -10.90
N LYS A 195 2.67 -2.96 -11.47
CA LYS A 195 2.30 -4.32 -11.91
C LYS A 195 3.23 -4.84 -13.01
N ILE A 196 3.76 -3.95 -13.85
CA ILE A 196 4.63 -4.28 -14.98
C ILE A 196 5.82 -3.32 -15.00
N ARG A 197 7.02 -3.84 -15.22
CA ARG A 197 8.23 -3.08 -15.52
C ARG A 197 8.92 -3.68 -16.75
N VAL A 198 9.31 -2.81 -17.68
CA VAL A 198 10.04 -3.20 -18.89
C VAL A 198 11.28 -2.33 -19.00
N ALA A 199 12.44 -2.95 -19.22
CA ALA A 199 13.70 -2.24 -19.45
C ALA A 199 14.39 -2.76 -20.71
N LEU A 200 14.95 -1.82 -21.48
CA LEU A 200 15.63 -2.07 -22.75
C LEU A 200 17.04 -1.50 -22.69
N LYS A 201 18.03 -2.26 -23.14
CA LYS A 201 19.43 -1.82 -23.22
C LYS A 201 20.05 -2.22 -24.54
N PHE A 202 20.85 -1.31 -25.10
CA PHE A 202 21.62 -1.53 -26.32
C PHE A 202 23.11 -1.37 -26.00
N ASN A 203 23.93 -2.36 -26.36
CA ASN A 203 25.38 -2.29 -26.16
C ASN A 203 26.07 -2.32 -27.53
N MET A 204 26.95 -1.34 -27.77
CA MET A 204 27.76 -1.22 -28.98
C MET A 204 29.24 -1.17 -28.59
N ASN A 205 30.01 -2.18 -28.99
CA ASN A 205 31.46 -2.20 -28.80
C ASN A 205 32.15 -1.77 -30.10
N GLN A 206 32.97 -0.72 -30.03
CA GLN A 206 33.82 -0.33 -31.16
C GLN A 206 35.03 -1.26 -31.23
N VAL A 207 35.28 -1.85 -32.41
CA VAL A 207 36.53 -2.53 -32.71
C VAL A 207 37.54 -1.46 -33.12
N ILE A 208 38.39 -1.05 -32.18
CA ILE A 208 39.52 -0.17 -32.50
C ILE A 208 40.58 -1.06 -33.17
N ASN A 209 40.69 -0.97 -34.50
CA ASN A 209 41.82 -1.56 -35.20
C ASN A 209 43.08 -0.80 -34.78
N PRO A 210 44.15 -1.46 -34.29
CA PRO A 210 45.42 -0.79 -34.10
C PRO A 210 45.92 -0.31 -35.46
N THR A 211 46.10 1.01 -35.61
CA THR A 211 46.75 1.60 -36.79
C THR A 211 48.17 1.04 -36.89
N PRO A 212 48.62 0.57 -38.08
CA PRO A 212 50.01 0.18 -38.25
C PRO A 212 50.88 1.43 -38.10
N PHE A 213 51.84 1.36 -37.18
CA PHE A 213 52.91 2.35 -37.09
C PHE A 213 53.76 2.22 -38.37
N HIS A 214 53.79 3.29 -39.17
CA HIS A 214 54.75 3.47 -40.26
C HIS A 214 55.96 4.25 -39.76
#